data_AF-A0A5J6VP29-F1
#
_entry.id   AF-A0A5J6VP29-F1
#
_cell.length_a   1.000
_cell.length_b   1.000
_cell.length_c   1.000
_cell.angle_alpha   90.00
_cell.angle_beta   90.00
_cell.angle_gamma   90.00
#
_symmetry.space_group_name_H-M   'P 1'
#
loop_
_entity.id
_entity.type
_entity.pdbx_description
1 polymer ?
#
loop_
_entity_poly.entity_id
_entity_poly.type
_entity_poly.pdbx_seq_one_letter_code
_entity_poly.pdbx_strand_id
1 'polypeptide(L)'
;MISQAENAQMRHIAALESAKRARETLIRIRRAHERKIKVIKCKGRNHKRLMVGGLADIAGILEMDKETLLGAFMALAGIFNDSAESATTAGWKLTGASELAQHGATRLKK
;
A
#
# COMPACT_ATOMS: atom_id res chain seq x y z
N MET A 1 -61.76 -23.90 -5.94
CA MET A 1 -60.73 -23.66 -6.99
C MET A 1 -60.15 -22.28 -6.74
N ILE A 2 -58.82 -22.15 -6.66
CA ILE A 2 -58.16 -20.84 -6.51
C ILE A 2 -58.29 -20.09 -7.84
N SER A 3 -58.74 -18.85 -7.80
CA SER A 3 -58.91 -18.02 -8.99
C SER A 3 -57.55 -17.69 -9.63
N GLN A 4 -57.52 -17.47 -10.95
CA GLN A 4 -56.32 -17.00 -11.65
C GLN A 4 -55.77 -15.69 -11.04
N ALA A 5 -56.65 -14.83 -10.51
CA ALA A 5 -56.27 -13.58 -9.86
C ALA A 5 -55.54 -13.82 -8.52
N GLU A 6 -56.02 -14.77 -7.71
CA GLU A 6 -55.40 -15.14 -6.43
C GLU A 6 -54.02 -15.79 -6.65
N ASN A 7 -53.90 -16.64 -7.68
CA ASN A 7 -52.61 -17.22 -8.08
C ASN A 7 -51.62 -16.16 -8.58
N ALA A 8 -52.07 -15.14 -9.30
CA ALA A 8 -51.23 -14.04 -9.75
C ALA A 8 -50.73 -13.19 -8.58
N GLN A 9 -51.59 -12.88 -7.61
CA GLN A 9 -51.23 -12.16 -6.39
C GLN A 9 -50.20 -12.93 -5.56
N MET A 10 -50.41 -14.23 -5.36
CA MET A 10 -49.46 -15.08 -4.63
C MET A 10 -48.07 -15.12 -5.28
N ARG A 11 -48.01 -15.22 -6.62
CA ARG A 11 -46.75 -15.16 -7.37
C ARG A 11 -46.06 -13.82 -7.24
N HIS A 12 -46.81 -12.72 -7.28
CA HIS A 12 -46.26 -11.38 -7.14
C HIS A 12 -45.68 -11.15 -5.74
N ILE A 13 -46.37 -11.59 -4.68
CA ILE A 13 -45.89 -11.51 -3.31
C ILE A 13 -44.61 -12.35 -3.14
N ALA A 14 -44.60 -13.59 -3.63
CA ALA A 14 -43.42 -14.45 -3.58
C ALA A 14 -42.23 -13.84 -4.34
N ALA A 15 -42.47 -13.22 -5.50
CA ALA A 15 -41.44 -12.53 -6.27
C ALA A 15 -40.87 -11.34 -5.50
N LEU A 16 -41.71 -10.52 -4.86
CA LEU A 16 -41.27 -9.39 -4.04
C LEU A 16 -40.44 -9.84 -2.83
N GLU A 17 -40.84 -10.91 -2.15
CA GLU A 17 -40.06 -11.47 -1.04
C GLU A 17 -38.71 -12.02 -1.50
N SER A 18 -38.69 -12.71 -2.65
CA SER A 18 -37.43 -13.20 -3.24
C SER A 18 -36.50 -12.05 -3.61
N ALA A 19 -37.03 -10.96 -4.18
CA ALA A 19 -36.28 -9.76 -4.53
C ALA A 19 -35.71 -9.06 -3.29
N LYS A 20 -36.49 -8.98 -2.19
CA LYS A 20 -36.02 -8.45 -0.90
C LYS A 20 -34.85 -9.27 -0.36
N ARG A 21 -34.97 -10.61 -0.33
CA ARG A 21 -33.89 -11.51 0.12
C ARG A 21 -32.64 -11.41 -0.75
N ALA A 22 -32.80 -11.32 -2.07
CA ALA A 22 -31.69 -11.12 -3.00
C ALA A 22 -30.97 -9.79 -2.74
N ARG A 23 -31.72 -8.70 -2.54
CA ARG A 23 -31.17 -7.38 -2.22
C ARG A 23 -30.39 -7.38 -0.91
N GLU A 24 -30.91 -8.00 0.14
CA GLU A 24 -30.20 -8.14 1.42
C GLU A 24 -28.91 -8.93 1.29
N THR A 25 -28.93 -10.01 0.50
CA THR A 25 -27.75 -10.82 0.20
C THR A 25 -26.68 -9.99 -0.52
N LEU A 26 -27.07 -9.21 -1.53
CA LEU A 26 -26.15 -8.31 -2.25
C LEU A 26 -25.52 -7.27 -1.33
N ILE A 27 -26.31 -6.66 -0.42
CA ILE A 27 -25.79 -5.71 0.56
C ILE A 27 -24.75 -6.38 1.47
N ARG A 28 -25.00 -7.61 1.93
CA ARG A 28 -24.05 -8.37 2.76
C ARG A 28 -22.74 -8.66 2.03
N ILE A 29 -22.83 -9.11 0.76
CA ILE A 29 -21.66 -9.36 -0.08
C ILE A 29 -20.83 -8.09 -0.27
N ARG A 30 -21.49 -6.97 -0.60
CA ARG A 30 -20.82 -5.67 -0.77
C ARG A 30 -20.11 -5.22 0.50
N ARG A 31 -20.77 -5.29 1.66
CA ARG A 31 -20.15 -4.96 2.96
C ARG A 31 -18.97 -5.87 3.30
N ALA A 32 -19.03 -7.16 2.93
CA ALA A 32 -17.90 -8.06 3.12
C ALA A 32 -16.72 -7.70 2.23
N HIS A 33 -16.97 -7.33 0.97
CA HIS A 33 -15.94 -6.87 0.05
C HIS A 33 -15.28 -5.56 0.49
N GLU A 34 -16.08 -4.56 0.88
CA GLU A 34 -15.58 -3.29 1.42
C GLU A 34 -14.71 -3.48 2.66
N ARG A 35 -15.09 -4.41 3.56
CA ARG A 35 -14.25 -4.78 4.72
C ARG A 35 -12.91 -5.37 4.29
N LYS A 36 -12.88 -6.27 3.30
CA LYS A 36 -11.62 -6.84 2.77
C LYS A 36 -10.71 -5.76 2.19
N ILE A 37 -11.25 -4.85 1.39
CA ILE A 37 -10.49 -3.72 0.83
C ILE A 37 -9.90 -2.86 1.94
N LYS A 38 -10.70 -2.53 2.98
CA LYS A 38 -10.23 -1.74 4.12
C LYS A 38 -9.07 -2.41 4.84
N VAL A 39 -9.15 -3.72 5.09
CA VAL A 39 -8.08 -4.50 5.73
C VAL A 39 -6.80 -4.46 4.89
N ILE A 40 -6.90 -4.67 3.58
CA ILE A 40 -5.74 -4.60 2.66
C ILE A 40 -5.10 -3.20 2.71
N LYS A 41 -5.91 -2.15 2.64
CA LYS A 41 -5.44 -0.76 2.72
C LYS A 41 -4.76 -0.47 4.07
N CYS A 42 -5.31 -0.97 5.17
CA CYS A 42 -4.70 -0.84 6.50
C CYS A 42 -3.36 -1.59 6.58
N LYS A 43 -3.28 -2.83 6.07
CA LYS A 43 -2.02 -3.60 6.01
C LYS A 43 -0.97 -2.86 5.20
N GLY A 44 -1.31 -2.34 4.03
CA GLY A 44 -0.39 -1.55 3.20
C GLY A 44 0.09 -0.28 3.92
N ARG A 45 -0.79 0.44 4.61
CA ARG A 45 -0.42 1.61 5.40
C ARG A 45 0.51 1.25 6.57
N ASN A 46 0.21 0.19 7.30
CA ASN A 46 1.03 -0.25 8.43
C ASN A 46 2.39 -0.76 7.98
N HIS A 47 2.46 -1.51 6.86
CA HIS A 47 3.72 -1.94 6.28
C HIS A 47 4.59 -0.73 5.87
N LYS A 48 4.02 0.28 5.21
CA LYS A 48 4.76 1.53 4.91
C LYS A 48 5.28 2.22 6.16
N ARG A 49 4.47 2.31 7.23
CA ARG A 49 4.89 2.87 8.52
C ARG A 49 6.02 2.06 9.17
N LEU A 50 5.93 0.74 9.13
CA LEU A 50 6.96 -0.16 9.65
C LEU A 50 8.27 0.03 8.89
N MET A 51 8.23 0.10 7.56
CA MET A 51 9.43 0.32 6.74
C MET A 51 10.06 1.69 7.04
N VAL A 52 9.25 2.76 7.15
CA VAL A 52 9.76 4.10 7.50
C VAL A 52 10.35 4.13 8.91
N GLY A 53 9.69 3.53 9.89
CA GLY A 53 10.18 3.46 11.28
C GLY A 53 11.45 2.62 11.40
N GLY A 54 11.48 1.43 10.79
CA GLY A 54 12.66 0.57 10.79
C GLY A 54 13.85 1.20 10.07
N LEU A 55 13.63 1.98 9.03
CA LEU A 55 14.71 2.73 8.38
C LEU A 55 15.22 3.90 9.25
N ALA A 56 14.36 4.56 10.02
CA ALA A 56 14.78 5.56 10.99
C ALA A 56 15.57 4.93 12.16
N ASP A 57 15.17 3.73 12.60
CA ASP A 57 15.91 2.97 13.61
C ASP A 57 17.27 2.50 13.08
N ILE A 58 17.33 1.99 11.85
CA ILE A 58 18.60 1.63 11.17
C ILE A 58 19.53 2.84 11.08
N ALA A 59 19.00 4.03 10.81
CA ALA A 59 19.78 5.26 10.79
C ALA A 59 20.37 5.63 12.15
N GLY A 60 19.57 5.49 13.21
CA GLY A 60 20.00 5.73 14.57
C GLY A 60 21.07 4.74 15.02
N ILE A 61 20.96 3.46 14.61
CA ILE A 61 21.94 2.41 14.90
C ILE A 61 23.28 2.66 14.18
N LEU A 62 23.25 3.21 12.96
CA LEU A 62 24.46 3.44 12.17
C LEU A 62 25.17 4.77 12.50
N GLU A 63 24.69 5.53 13.48
CA GLU A 63 25.15 6.91 13.79
C GLU A 63 25.31 7.79 12.54
N MET A 64 24.44 7.54 11.55
CA MET A 64 24.51 8.26 10.28
C MET A 64 23.94 9.66 10.47
N ASP A 65 24.62 10.63 9.87
CA ASP A 65 24.13 12.01 9.90
C ASP A 65 22.76 12.09 9.18
N LYS A 66 21.92 13.03 9.62
CA LYS A 66 20.55 13.19 9.12
C LYS A 66 20.49 13.42 7.62
N GLU A 67 21.50 14.05 7.02
CA GLU A 67 21.57 14.34 5.60
C GLU A 67 21.90 13.09 4.79
N THR A 68 22.84 12.25 5.24
CA THR A 68 23.13 10.95 4.61
C THR A 68 21.91 10.02 4.66
N LEU A 69 21.20 10.02 5.79
CA LEU A 69 19.98 9.25 5.93
C LEU A 69 18.88 9.73 4.97
N LEU A 70 18.67 11.05 4.89
CA LEU A 70 17.69 11.65 4.00
C LEU A 70 18.00 11.34 2.52
N GLY A 71 19.28 11.40 2.13
CA GLY A 71 19.73 11.01 0.79
C GLY A 71 19.42 9.55 0.46
N ALA A 72 19.70 8.62 1.38
CA ALA A 72 19.39 7.20 1.21
C ALA A 72 17.87 6.94 1.10
N PHE A 73 17.06 7.67 1.88
CA PHE A 73 15.60 7.60 1.80
C PHE A 73 15.04 8.11 0.49
N MET A 74 15.58 9.23 -0.02
CA MET A 74 15.18 9.77 -1.32
C MET A 74 15.55 8.81 -2.46
N ALA A 75 16.71 8.14 -2.36
CA ALA A 75 17.12 7.11 -3.32
C ALA A 75 16.19 5.89 -3.29
N LEU A 76 15.80 5.40 -2.11
CA LEU A 76 14.82 4.32 -1.95
C LEU A 76 13.44 4.72 -2.47
N ALA A 77 12.99 5.95 -2.19
CA ALA A 77 11.72 6.46 -2.70
C ALA A 77 11.69 6.56 -4.23
N GLY A 78 12.82 6.89 -4.87
CA GLY A 78 12.98 6.85 -6.33
C GLY A 78 12.88 5.43 -6.89
N ILE A 79 13.52 4.45 -6.24
CA ILE A 79 13.46 3.03 -6.63
C ILE A 79 12.04 2.46 -6.56
N PHE A 80 11.22 2.89 -5.60
CA PHE A 80 9.83 2.45 -5.50
C PHE A 80 8.86 3.18 -6.43
N ASN A 81 9.29 4.27 -7.07
CA ASN A 81 8.46 5.08 -7.98
C ASN A 81 8.78 4.91 -9.47
N ASP A 82 9.96 4.42 -9.86
CA ASP A 82 10.30 4.21 -11.27
C ASP A 82 10.27 2.74 -11.68
N SER A 83 9.46 2.44 -12.70
CA SER A 83 9.25 1.08 -13.23
C SER A 83 10.24 0.65 -14.31
N ALA A 84 11.17 1.52 -14.76
CA ALA A 84 12.25 1.11 -15.65
C ALA A 84 13.34 2.20 -15.76
N GLU A 85 14.56 1.72 -16.01
CA GLU A 85 15.73 2.39 -16.61
C GLU A 85 16.91 2.77 -15.68
N SER A 86 17.96 1.97 -15.85
CA SER A 86 19.15 1.74 -15.04
C SER A 86 20.32 2.71 -15.27
N ALA A 87 20.16 3.71 -16.12
CA ALA A 87 21.24 4.63 -16.48
C ALA A 87 21.49 5.68 -15.37
N THR A 88 20.42 6.20 -14.78
CA THR A 88 20.51 7.21 -13.72
C THR A 88 21.12 6.60 -12.47
N THR A 89 20.69 5.39 -12.08
CA THR A 89 21.18 4.67 -10.90
C THR A 89 22.67 4.38 -10.94
N ALA A 90 23.25 4.17 -12.12
CA ALA A 90 24.69 4.00 -12.32
C ALA A 90 25.46 5.31 -12.04
N GLY A 91 24.91 6.46 -12.47
CA GLY A 91 25.45 7.77 -12.14
C GLY A 91 25.44 8.04 -10.63
N TRP A 92 24.34 7.74 -9.94
CA TRP A 92 24.23 7.94 -8.49
C TRP A 92 25.18 7.04 -7.67
N LYS A 93 25.45 5.81 -8.14
CA LYS A 93 26.48 4.94 -7.51
C LYS A 93 27.88 5.53 -7.62
N LEU A 94 28.22 6.11 -8.77
CA LEU A 94 29.53 6.70 -9.01
C LEU A 94 29.74 7.95 -8.15
N THR A 95 28.73 8.82 -8.10
CA THR A 95 28.78 10.06 -7.31
C THR A 95 28.80 9.77 -5.81
N GLY A 96 27.93 8.87 -5.33
CA GLY A 96 27.89 8.49 -3.91
C GLY A 96 29.18 7.80 -3.45
N ALA A 97 29.80 6.95 -4.29
CA ALA A 97 31.09 6.34 -3.97
C ALA A 97 32.24 7.37 -3.92
N SER A 98 32.21 8.38 -4.79
CA SER A 98 33.19 9.47 -4.80
C SER A 98 33.09 10.35 -3.55
N GLU A 99 31.89 10.71 -3.13
CA GLU A 99 31.65 11.51 -1.92
C GLU A 99 32.02 10.75 -0.64
N LEU A 100 31.73 9.44 -0.59
CA LEU A 100 32.16 8.56 0.51
C LEU A 100 33.69 8.45 0.60
N ALA A 101 34.39 8.35 -0.53
CA ALA A 101 35.86 8.32 -0.55
C ALA A 101 36.47 9.65 -0.06
N GLN A 102 35.89 10.79 -0.43
CA GLN A 102 36.32 12.11 0.05
C GLN A 102 36.06 12.31 1.55
N HIS A 103 34.91 11.85 2.05
CA HIS A 103 34.59 11.89 3.48
C HIS A 103 35.45 10.93 4.31
N GLY A 104 35.78 9.75 3.78
CA GLY A 104 36.74 8.83 4.42
C GLY A 104 38.15 9.43 4.50
N ALA A 105 38.60 10.05 3.41
CA ALA A 105 39.93 10.69 3.35
C ALA A 105 40.06 11.92 4.27
N THR A 106 38.97 12.61 4.58
CA THR A 106 38.97 13.76 5.50
C THR A 106 38.87 13.33 6.97
N ARG A 107 38.24 12.19 7.27
CA ARG A 107 38.24 11.61 8.64
C ARG A 107 39.58 10.98 9.03
N LEU A 108 40.32 10.41 8.08
CA LEU A 108 41.66 9.84 8.32
C LEU A 108 42.78 10.89 8.45
N LYS A 109 42.48 12.17 8.21
CA LYS A 109 43.41 13.31 8.34
C LYS A 109 43.25 14.09 9.66
N LYS A 110 42.33 13.65 10.55
CA LYS A 110 42.23 14.10 11.93
C LYS A 110 42.83 13.04 12.84
#